data_AF-A0A2V8XGD8-F1
#
_entry.id   AF-A0A2V8XGD8-F1
#
_cell.length_a   1.000
_cell.length_b   1.000
_cell.length_c   1.000
_cell.angle_alpha   90.00
_cell.angle_beta   90.00
_cell.angle_gamma   90.00
#
_symmetry.space_group_name_H-M   'P 1'
#
loop_
_entity.id
_entity.type
_entity.pdbx_description
1 polymer ?
#
loop_
_entity_poly.entity_id
_entity_poly.type
_entity_poly.pdbx_seq_one_letter_code
_entity_poly.pdbx_strand_id
1 'polypeptide(L)' 'MKTNVTLKLDAEILKQARILAAEEGSSISRLLTAKLEELVRERKGYDRARRRAVARLRVGLDLGWTAPRSRGELHER' A
#
# COMPACT_ATOMS: atom_id res chain seq x y z
N MET A 1 11.29 -17.52 9.74
CA MET A 1 11.22 -17.62 11.21
C MET A 1 10.01 -16.85 11.70
N LYS A 2 9.32 -17.32 12.75
CA LYS A 2 8.28 -16.58 13.46
C LYS A 2 8.83 -16.16 14.82
N THR A 3 8.49 -14.96 15.27
CA THR A 3 8.95 -14.38 16.55
C THR A 3 7.73 -13.90 17.33
N ASN A 4 7.72 -14.15 18.64
CA ASN A 4 6.66 -13.68 19.53
C ASN A 4 6.91 -12.24 19.97
N VAL A 5 5.85 -11.45 20.07
CA VAL A 5 5.89 -10.06 20.53
C VAL A 5 4.86 -9.88 21.63
N THR A 6 5.26 -9.24 22.74
CA THR A 6 4.33 -8.85 23.82
C THR A 6 3.92 -7.40 23.63
N LEU A 7 2.63 -7.12 23.70
CA LEU A 7 2.06 -5.78 23.50
C LEU A 7 1.28 -5.37 24.75
N LYS A 8 1.41 -4.12 25.17
CA LYS A 8 0.48 -3.51 26.12
C LYS A 8 -0.61 -2.82 25.32
N LEU A 9 -1.85 -3.23 25.56
CA LEU A 9 -3.04 -2.70 24.89
C LEU A 9 -4.03 -2.20 25.95
N ASP A 10 -4.80 -1.20 25.57
CA ASP A 10 -5.93 -0.77 26.39
C ASP A 10 -6.94 -1.92 26.56
N ALA A 11 -7.47 -2.08 27.78
CA ALA A 11 -8.33 -3.20 28.13
C ALA A 11 -9.66 -3.17 27.36
N GLU A 12 -10.21 -1.98 27.10
CA GLU A 12 -11.47 -1.83 26.38
C GLU A 12 -11.25 -2.14 24.90
N ILE A 13 -10.14 -1.65 24.31
CA ILE A 13 -9.77 -2.00 22.93
C ILE A 13 -9.59 -3.52 22.78
N LEU A 14 -8.92 -4.16 23.74
CA LEU A 14 -8.72 -5.62 23.70
C LEU A 14 -10.05 -6.38 23.75
N LYS A 15 -11.03 -5.88 24.52
CA LYS A 15 -12.37 -6.47 24.59
C LYS A 15 -13.10 -6.36 23.25
N GLN A 16 -13.09 -5.19 22.63
CA GLN A 16 -13.71 -5.00 21.30
C GLN A 16 -13.02 -5.86 20.23
N ALA A 17 -11.69 -5.94 20.25
CA ALA A 17 -10.94 -6.79 19.33
C ALA A 17 -11.25 -8.29 19.49
N ARG A 18 -11.58 -8.75 20.71
CA ARG A 18 -12.03 -10.14 20.95
C ARG A 18 -13.38 -10.42 20.32
N ILE A 19 -14.32 -9.49 20.44
CA ILE A 19 -15.66 -9.63 19.86
C ILE A 19 -15.54 -9.72 18.34
N LEU A 20 -14.84 -8.75 17.73
CA LEU A 20 -14.59 -8.72 16.29
C LEU A 20 -13.91 -10.00 15.79
N ALA A 21 -12.86 -10.46 16.48
CA ALA A 21 -12.19 -11.70 16.10
C ALA A 21 -13.12 -12.91 16.18
N ALA A 22 -14.02 -12.97 17.17
CA ALA A 22 -14.97 -14.06 17.28
C ALA A 22 -16.04 -14.02 16.17
N GLU A 23 -16.55 -12.83 15.84
CA GLU A 23 -17.49 -12.62 14.72
C GLU A 23 -16.90 -13.08 13.39
N GLU A 24 -15.60 -12.84 13.18
CA GLU A 24 -14.87 -13.27 11.98
C GLU A 24 -14.36 -14.74 12.03
N GLY A 25 -14.68 -15.50 13.08
CA GLY A 25 -14.17 -16.88 13.25
C GLY A 25 -12.64 -16.97 13.37
N SER A 26 -12.03 -15.91 13.88
CA SER A 26 -10.59 -15.67 13.93
C SER A 26 -10.07 -15.53 15.38
N SER A 27 -8.79 -15.20 15.53
CA SER A 27 -8.17 -14.91 16.83
C SER A 27 -7.56 -13.51 16.84
N ILE A 28 -7.43 -12.91 18.02
CA ILE A 28 -6.79 -11.59 18.19
C ILE A 28 -5.39 -11.60 17.55
N SER A 29 -4.60 -12.63 17.82
CA SER A 29 -3.24 -12.73 17.27
C SER A 29 -3.25 -12.80 15.75
N ARG A 30 -4.21 -13.50 15.15
CA ARG A 30 -4.36 -13.54 13.68
C ARG A 30 -4.76 -12.17 13.13
N LEU A 31 -5.72 -11.49 13.76
CA LEU A 31 -6.16 -10.15 13.38
C LEU A 31 -5.01 -9.13 13.45
N LEU A 32 -4.27 -9.11 14.55
CA LEU A 32 -3.10 -8.23 14.73
C LEU A 32 -2.00 -8.54 13.72
N THR A 33 -1.73 -9.82 13.45
CA THR A 33 -0.75 -10.23 12.44
C THR A 33 -1.16 -9.74 11.05
N ALA A 34 -2.42 -9.96 10.65
CA ALA A 34 -2.92 -9.54 9.35
C ALA A 34 -2.82 -8.03 9.15
N LYS A 35 -3.17 -7.24 10.17
CA LYS A 35 -3.05 -5.77 10.14
C LYS A 35 -1.60 -5.30 10.08
N LEU A 36 -0.70 -5.93 10.82
CA LEU A 36 0.72 -5.59 10.75
C LEU A 36 1.30 -5.90 9.36
N GLU A 37 0.94 -7.05 8.78
CA GLU A 37 1.36 -7.40 7.42
C GLU A 37 0.80 -6.44 6.38
N GLU A 38 -0.46 -6.03 6.51
CA GLU A 38 -1.10 -5.02 5.65
C GLU A 38 -0.31 -3.71 5.67
N LEU A 39 -0.05 -3.16 6.85
CA LEU A 39 0.75 -1.93 7.01
C LEU A 39 2.14 -2.03 6.37
N VAL A 40 2.83 -3.17 6.57
CA VAL A 40 4.16 -3.38 5.97
C VAL A 40 4.06 -3.52 4.44
N ARG A 41 3.05 -4.21 3.92
CA ARG A 41 2.82 -4.36 2.48
C ARG A 41 2.52 -3.02 1.83
N GLU A 42 1.64 -2.22 2.41
CA GLU A 42 1.29 -0.89 1.92
C GLU A 42 2.52 0.01 1.83
N ARG A 43 3.32 0.08 2.91
CA ARG A 43 4.54 0.87 2.93
C ARG A 43 5.53 0.43 1.85
N LYS A 44 5.78 -0.89 1.73
CA LYS A 44 6.67 -1.44 0.70
C LYS A 44 6.13 -1.21 -0.71
N GLY A 45 4.82 -1.35 -0.89
CA GLY A 45 4.13 -1.13 -2.17
C GLY A 45 4.29 0.31 -2.64
N TYR A 46 4.03 1.26 -1.74
CA TYR A 46 4.24 2.69 -1.98
C TYR A 46 5.70 2.98 -2.34
N ASP A 47 6.65 2.54 -1.52
CA ASP A 47 8.08 2.81 -1.75
C ASP A 47 8.56 2.23 -3.09
N ARG A 48 8.10 1.02 -3.45
CA ARG A 48 8.39 0.41 -4.75
C ARG A 48 7.76 1.20 -5.90
N ALA A 49 6.51 1.62 -5.77
CA ALA A 49 5.82 2.41 -6.79
C ALA A 49 6.52 3.76 -7.01
N ARG A 50 6.86 4.46 -5.92
CA ARG A 50 7.62 5.72 -5.94
C ARG A 50 8.96 5.56 -6.64
N ARG A 51 9.76 4.55 -6.28
CA ARG A 51 11.06 4.28 -6.92
C ARG A 51 10.91 4.06 -8.44
N ARG A 52 9.92 3.25 -8.86
CA ARG A 52 9.64 3.03 -10.29
C ARG A 52 9.24 4.32 -11.01
N ALA A 53 8.36 5.12 -10.41
CA ALA A 53 7.91 6.39 -11.00
C ALA A 53 9.07 7.36 -11.17
N VAL A 54 9.89 7.55 -10.14
CA VAL A 54 11.08 8.43 -10.20
C VAL A 54 12.09 7.94 -11.23
N ALA A 55 12.33 6.62 -11.32
CA ALA A 55 13.23 6.06 -12.33
C ALA A 55 12.73 6.33 -13.75
N ARG A 56 11.42 6.16 -14.01
CA ARG A 56 10.82 6.51 -15.31
C ARG A 56 10.93 7.98 -15.64
N LEU A 57 10.73 8.87 -14.66
CA LEU A 57 10.87 10.31 -14.87
C LEU A 57 12.30 10.72 -15.20
N ARG A 58 13.31 10.07 -14.61
CA ARG A 58 14.73 10.36 -14.88
C ARG A 58 15.17 9.93 -16.28
N VAL A 59 14.68 8.80 -16.76
CA VAL A 59 15.02 8.29 -18.10
C VAL A 59 14.15 8.98 -19.17
N GLY A 60 12.91 9.33 -18.83
CA GLY A 60 11.89 9.71 -19.81
C GLY A 60 11.28 8.48 -20.49
N LEU A 61 10.27 8.72 -21.32
CA LEU A 61 9.69 7.72 -22.21
C LEU A 61 9.91 8.20 -23.64
N ASP A 62 10.45 7.33 -24.49
CA ASP A 62 10.39 7.55 -25.92
C ASP A 62 8.98 7.22 -26.41
N LEU A 63 8.20 8.27 -26.68
CA LEU A 63 6.81 8.16 -27.14
C LEU A 63 6.71 8.27 -28.67
N GLY A 64 7.83 8.24 -29.40
CA GLY A 64 7.85 8.56 -30.84
C GLY A 64 7.33 9.96 -31.13
N TRP A 65 7.42 10.86 -30.14
CA TRP A 65 6.85 12.20 -30.22
C TRP A 65 7.58 13.01 -31.27
N THR A 66 6.81 13.61 -32.18
CA THR A 66 7.28 14.61 -33.13
C THR A 66 6.56 15.91 -32.81
N ALA A 67 7.30 17.03 -32.81
CA ALA A 67 6.71 18.32 -32.50
C ALA A 67 5.58 18.67 -33.52
N PRO A 68 4.34 18.90 -33.05
CA PRO A 68 3.26 19.37 -33.92
C PRO A 68 3.52 20.81 -34.36
N ARG A 69 2.93 21.22 -35.48
CA ARG A 69 3.11 22.58 -36.01
C ARG A 69 2.34 23.61 -35.19
N SER A 70 1.28 23.20 -34.51
CA SER A 70 0.51 24.06 -33.61
C SER A 70 -0.16 23.26 -32.49
N ARG A 71 -0.60 23.97 -31.43
CA ARG A 71 -1.40 23.37 -30.35
C ARG A 71 -2.75 22.83 -30.83
N GLY A 72 -3.31 23.40 -31.90
CA GLY A 72 -4.60 22.97 -32.47
C GLY A 72 -4.56 21.55 -33.03
N GLU A 73 -3.45 21.17 -33.67
CA GLU A 73 -3.24 19.80 -34.22
C GLU A 73 -3.26 18.71 -33.14
N LEU A 74 -3.06 19.06 -31.86
CA LEU A 74 -3.13 18.10 -30.76
C LEU A 74 -4.56 17.78 -30.31
N HIS A 75 -5.52 18.62 -30.68
CA HIS A 75 -6.89 18.57 -30.16
C HIS A 75 -7.88 18.00 -31.17
N GLU A 76 -7.59 18.10 -32.46
CA GLU A 76 -8.40 17.50 -33.53
C GLU A 76 -8.05 16.01 -33.66
N ARG A 77 -8.99 15.15 -33.22
CA ARG A 77 -9.00 13.71 -33.46
C ARG A 77 -10.26 13.34 -34.21
#